data_AF-A0A953M489-F1
#
_entry.id   AF-A0A953M489-F1
#
_cell.length_a   1.000
_cell.length_b   1.000
_cell.length_c   1.000
_cell.angle_alpha   90.00
_cell.angle_beta   90.00
_cell.angle_gamma   90.00
#
_symmetry.space_group_name_H-M   'P 1'
#
loop_
_entity.id
_entity.type
_entity.pdbx_description
1 polymer ?
#
loop_
_entity_poly.entity_id
_entity_poly.type
_entity_poly.pdbx_seq_one_letter_code
_entity_poly.pdbx_strand_id
1 'polypeptide(L)'
;FSFSFSSSDEGGEDESSPASRLADLLRDGPPLGLHVLTWCDTGSSLTRTFDRTAVGQFEQRAVLQMSAADSSNLIDSPAAGKLGMNRGLLFNEELGTLEKFRPYRLPSEDLVSRVANALRR
;
A
#
# COMPACT_ATOMS: atom_id res chain seq x y z
N PHE A 1 4.66 34.23 0.50
CA PHE A 1 5.96 34.15 1.18
C PHE A 1 6.33 32.68 1.29
N SER A 2 7.31 32.22 0.50
CA SER A 2 7.82 30.85 0.58
C SER A 2 9.02 30.86 1.52
N PHE A 3 8.98 30.02 2.55
CA PHE A 3 10.06 29.85 3.52
C PHE A 3 10.73 28.50 3.24
N SER A 4 11.97 28.55 2.77
CA SER A 4 12.87 27.39 2.69
C SER A 4 13.98 27.61 3.72
N PHE A 5 14.21 26.62 4.58
CA PHE A 5 15.29 26.63 5.56
C PHE A 5 16.25 25.47 5.25
N SER A 6 17.37 25.80 4.62
CA SER A 6 18.51 24.90 4.46
C SER A 6 19.33 24.92 5.76
N SER A 7 19.22 23.87 6.55
CA SER A 7 20.15 23.55 7.64
C SER A 7 21.03 22.41 7.18
N SER A 8 22.28 22.70 6.85
CA SER A 8 23.31 21.71 6.57
C SER A 8 24.08 21.44 7.87
N ASP A 9 23.90 20.26 8.49
CA ASP A 9 25.00 19.36 8.87
C ASP A 9 24.48 18.05 9.49
N GLU A 10 25.15 16.94 9.14
CA GLU A 10 24.98 15.54 9.60
C GLU A 10 23.68 14.78 9.25
N GLY A 11 23.72 14.09 8.10
CA GLY A 11 22.72 13.10 7.68
C GLY A 11 21.69 13.65 6.71
N GLY A 12 22.13 14.42 5.70
CA GLY A 12 21.26 14.90 4.64
C GLY A 12 20.51 13.74 4.00
N GLU A 13 19.21 13.65 4.27
CA GLU A 13 18.30 12.91 3.42
C GLU A 13 18.37 13.61 2.06
N ASP A 14 19.17 13.03 1.16
CA ASP A 14 19.28 13.49 -0.22
C ASP A 14 17.84 13.74 -0.73
N GLU A 15 17.59 14.92 -1.30
CA GLU A 15 16.37 15.20 -2.09
C GLU A 15 16.14 14.13 -3.19
N SER A 16 17.14 13.29 -3.46
CA SER A 16 17.09 12.13 -4.36
C SER A 16 16.99 10.75 -3.71
N SER A 17 16.80 10.63 -2.39
CA SER A 17 16.73 9.32 -1.73
C SER A 17 15.54 8.50 -2.26
N PRO A 18 15.65 7.17 -2.37
CA PRO A 18 14.55 6.33 -2.84
C PRO A 18 13.27 6.48 -2.00
N ALA A 19 13.41 6.74 -0.70
CA ALA A 19 12.30 6.96 0.22
C ALA A 19 11.55 8.28 -0.09
N SER A 20 12.29 9.38 -0.29
CA SER A 20 11.72 10.68 -0.67
C SER A 20 10.95 10.59 -1.99
N ARG A 21 11.57 9.96 -3.00
CA ARG A 21 10.92 9.74 -4.31
C ARG A 21 9.65 8.89 -4.22
N LEU A 22 9.64 7.86 -3.37
CA LEU A 22 8.45 7.05 -3.15
C LEU A 22 7.34 7.86 -2.47
N ALA A 23 7.67 8.70 -1.51
CA ALA A 23 6.69 9.59 -0.87
C ALA A 23 6.07 10.58 -1.86
N ASP A 24 6.88 11.16 -2.75
CA ASP A 24 6.39 12.03 -3.83
C ASP A 24 5.48 11.28 -4.82
N LEU A 25 5.82 10.03 -5.18
CA LEU A 25 4.96 9.19 -6.03
C LEU A 25 3.61 8.89 -5.37
N LEU A 26 3.59 8.65 -4.06
CA LEU A 26 2.34 8.41 -3.34
C LEU A 26 1.45 9.65 -3.30
N ARG A 27 2.04 10.83 -3.07
CA ARG A 27 1.30 12.08 -2.91
C ARG A 27 0.88 12.70 -4.25
N ASP A 28 1.80 12.80 -5.20
CA ASP A 28 1.66 13.59 -6.43
C ASP A 28 1.55 12.71 -7.70
N GLY A 29 1.71 11.39 -7.56
CA GLY A 29 1.62 10.43 -8.67
C GLY A 29 0.23 10.22 -9.26
N PRO A 30 -0.86 10.10 -8.48
CA PRO A 30 -2.18 9.75 -9.04
C PRO A 30 -2.70 10.71 -10.13
N PRO A 31 -2.58 12.04 -10.00
CA PRO A 31 -2.96 12.97 -11.08
C PRO A 31 -2.16 12.80 -12.38
N LEU A 32 -0.99 12.17 -12.30
CA LEU A 32 -0.10 11.88 -13.43
C LEU A 32 -0.29 10.45 -13.97
N GLY A 33 -1.25 9.68 -13.45
CA GLY A 33 -1.48 8.28 -13.81
C GLY A 33 -0.45 7.30 -13.23
N LEU A 34 0.31 7.72 -12.21
CA LEU A 34 1.25 6.87 -11.49
C LEU A 34 0.57 6.33 -10.23
N HIS A 35 0.48 5.01 -10.11
CA HIS A 35 -0.17 4.33 -8.99
C HIS A 35 0.78 3.34 -8.33
N VAL A 36 0.78 3.30 -7.00
CA VAL A 36 1.64 2.43 -6.21
C VAL A 36 0.82 1.26 -5.67
N LEU A 37 1.23 0.04 -6.02
CA LEU A 37 0.77 -1.19 -5.39
C LEU A 37 1.89 -1.72 -4.50
N THR A 38 1.60 -1.97 -3.23
CA THR A 38 2.55 -2.53 -2.27
C THR A 38 2.00 -3.78 -1.61
N TRP A 39 2.90 -4.67 -1.20
CA TRP A 39 2.59 -5.90 -0.46
C TRP A 39 3.56 -6.03 0.72
N CYS A 40 3.04 -6.40 1.87
CA CYS A 40 3.81 -6.69 3.06
C CYS A 40 3.17 -7.82 3.86
N ASP A 41 4.00 -8.64 4.52
CA ASP A 41 3.50 -9.81 5.25
C ASP A 41 2.90 -9.46 6.61
N THR A 42 3.33 -8.35 7.23
CA THR A 42 2.86 -7.94 8.56
C THR A 42 2.67 -6.42 8.65
N GLY A 43 1.80 -5.98 9.55
CA GLY A 43 1.63 -4.57 9.88
C GLY A 43 2.92 -3.92 10.40
N SER A 44 3.74 -4.66 11.14
CA SER A 44 5.05 -4.19 11.62
C SER A 44 6.03 -3.93 10.47
N SER A 45 6.04 -4.76 9.43
CA SER A 45 6.86 -4.52 8.22
C SER A 45 6.40 -3.26 7.49
N LEU A 46 5.09 -3.01 7.45
CA LEU A 46 4.53 -1.80 6.84
C LEU A 46 4.95 -0.55 7.60
N THR A 47 4.74 -0.49 8.92
CA THR A 47 5.03 0.71 9.73
C THR A 47 6.51 1.00 9.92
N ARG A 48 7.38 0.01 9.68
CA ARG A 48 8.83 0.22 9.59
C ARG A 48 9.26 0.86 8.27
N THR A 49 8.48 0.64 7.21
CA THR A 49 8.80 1.10 5.85
C THR A 49 8.11 2.43 5.53
N PHE A 50 6.87 2.59 5.97
CA PHE A 50 6.05 3.77 5.73
C PHE A 50 5.69 4.45 7.05
N ASP A 51 5.83 5.77 7.08
CA ASP A 51 5.30 6.58 8.16
C ASP A 51 3.75 6.62 8.09
N ARG A 52 3.13 7.19 9.12
CA ARG A 52 1.65 7.26 9.19
C ARG A 52 1.05 8.06 8.03
N THR A 53 1.76 9.09 7.58
CA THR A 53 1.34 9.95 6.46
C THR A 53 1.28 9.15 5.16
N ALA A 54 2.32 8.37 4.87
CA ALA A 54 2.39 7.54 3.68
C ALA A 54 1.37 6.39 3.72
N VAL A 55 1.16 5.73 4.87
CA VAL A 55 0.10 4.73 5.02
C VAL A 55 -1.28 5.32 4.72
N GLY A 56 -1.51 6.58 5.12
CA GLY A 56 -2.73 7.33 4.83
C GLY A 56 -2.98 7.57 3.34
N GLN A 57 -1.96 7.60 2.49
CA GLN A 57 -2.12 7.76 1.03
C GLN A 57 -2.70 6.51 0.34
N PHE A 58 -2.73 5.36 1.02
CA PHE A 58 -3.27 4.12 0.47
C PHE A 58 -4.75 3.96 0.81
N GLU A 59 -5.65 4.68 0.16
CA GLU A 59 -7.10 4.62 0.46
C GLU A 59 -7.72 3.23 0.26
N GLN A 60 -7.17 2.44 -0.67
CA GLN A 60 -7.57 1.06 -0.92
C GLN A 60 -6.60 0.08 -0.26
N ARG A 61 -7.10 -0.72 0.68
CA ARG A 61 -6.28 -1.67 1.45
C ARG A 61 -6.92 -3.05 1.42
N ALA A 62 -6.25 -4.01 0.79
CA ALA A 62 -6.62 -5.41 0.86
C ALA A 62 -5.88 -6.08 2.02
N VAL A 63 -6.61 -6.51 3.05
CA VAL A 63 -6.05 -7.13 4.25
C VAL A 63 -6.49 -8.58 4.41
N LEU A 64 -5.57 -9.42 4.86
CA LEU A 64 -5.81 -10.81 5.23
C LEU A 64 -5.88 -10.94 6.76
N GLN A 65 -5.96 -12.19 7.25
CA GLN A 65 -5.96 -12.45 8.68
C GLN A 65 -4.71 -11.85 9.36
N MET A 66 -4.93 -11.02 10.38
CA MET A 66 -3.88 -10.33 11.15
C MET A 66 -4.35 -10.13 12.60
N SER A 67 -3.59 -9.42 13.44
CA SER A 67 -4.06 -9.10 14.80
C SER A 67 -5.22 -8.10 14.77
N ALA A 68 -6.07 -8.10 15.80
CA ALA A 68 -7.15 -7.12 15.91
C ALA A 68 -6.61 -5.68 16.02
N ALA A 69 -5.42 -5.49 16.61
CA ALA A 69 -4.77 -4.20 16.74
C ALA A 69 -4.27 -3.67 15.38
N ASP A 70 -3.57 -4.50 14.60
CA ASP A 70 -3.11 -4.12 13.25
C ASP A 70 -4.31 -3.83 12.33
N SER A 71 -5.36 -4.65 12.44
CA SER A 71 -6.61 -4.44 11.71
C SER A 71 -7.22 -3.08 12.01
N SER A 72 -7.37 -2.72 13.29
CA SER A 72 -7.89 -1.41 13.68
C SER A 72 -7.01 -0.26 13.18
N ASN A 73 -5.68 -0.43 13.16
CA ASN A 73 -4.76 0.61 12.68
C ASN A 73 -4.78 0.80 11.16
N LEU A 74 -5.09 -0.25 10.39
CA LEU A 74 -5.03 -0.22 8.92
C LEU A 74 -6.38 0.04 8.26
N ILE A 75 -7.48 -0.42 8.85
CA ILE A 75 -8.82 -0.38 8.23
C ILE A 75 -9.91 0.11 9.20
N ASP A 76 -9.53 0.80 10.27
CA ASP A 76 -10.42 1.38 11.31
C ASP A 76 -11.42 0.38 11.91
N SER A 77 -11.09 -0.91 11.87
CA SER A 77 -11.95 -2.00 12.31
C SER A 77 -11.12 -3.20 12.73
N PRO A 78 -11.45 -3.90 13.83
CA PRO A 78 -10.75 -5.12 14.25
C PRO A 78 -11.16 -6.37 13.43
N ALA A 79 -11.94 -6.20 12.35
CA ALA A 79 -12.59 -7.29 11.63
C ALA A 79 -11.62 -8.31 11.02
N ALA A 80 -10.42 -7.89 10.62
CA ALA A 80 -9.42 -8.80 10.04
C ALA A 80 -8.87 -9.80 11.08
N GLY A 81 -8.96 -9.48 12.38
CA GLY A 81 -8.61 -10.39 13.47
C GLY A 81 -9.51 -11.63 13.60
N LYS A 82 -10.68 -11.60 12.96
CA LYS A 82 -11.66 -12.71 12.96
C LYS A 82 -11.72 -13.44 11.63
N LEU A 83 -10.85 -13.11 10.67
CA LEU A 83 -10.78 -13.82 9.40
C LEU A 83 -10.24 -15.24 9.61
N GLY A 84 -10.78 -16.17 8.85
CA GLY A 84 -10.20 -17.50 8.70
C GLY A 84 -9.27 -17.57 7.49
N MET A 85 -8.63 -18.72 7.32
CA MET A 85 -7.72 -19.01 6.20
C MET A 85 -8.33 -18.64 4.84
N ASN A 86 -7.54 -18.01 3.97
CA ASN A 86 -7.92 -17.62 2.60
C ASN A 86 -9.18 -16.74 2.51
N ARG A 87 -9.36 -15.82 3.46
CA ARG A 87 -10.37 -14.77 3.41
C ARG A 87 -9.69 -13.41 3.59
N GLY A 88 -10.16 -12.43 2.86
CA GLY A 88 -9.67 -11.06 2.94
C GLY A 88 -10.80 -10.06 3.09
N LEU A 89 -10.42 -8.85 3.48
CA LEU A 89 -11.27 -7.66 3.46
C LEU A 89 -10.64 -6.64 2.52
N LEU A 90 -11.44 -6.11 1.60
CA LEU A 90 -11.08 -4.97 0.79
C LEU A 90 -11.70 -3.73 1.45
N PHE A 91 -10.84 -2.91 2.05
CA PHE A 91 -11.20 -1.62 2.61
C PHE A 91 -11.02 -0.55 1.54
N ASN A 92 -12.02 0.31 1.40
CA ASN A 92 -11.94 1.52 0.60
C ASN A 92 -12.33 2.69 1.50
N GLU A 93 -11.34 3.53 1.81
CA GLU A 93 -11.51 4.69 2.69
C GLU A 93 -12.40 5.77 2.08
N GLU A 94 -12.21 6.07 0.79
CA GLU A 94 -12.99 7.08 0.04
C GLU A 94 -14.49 6.74 0.03
N LEU A 95 -14.82 5.47 -0.22
CA LEU A 95 -16.21 4.99 -0.27
C LEU A 95 -16.74 4.56 1.11
N GLY A 96 -15.87 4.47 2.13
CA GLY A 96 -16.20 3.93 3.44
C GLY A 96 -16.67 2.46 3.41
N THR A 97 -16.24 1.68 2.41
CA THR A 97 -16.68 0.29 2.24
C THR A 97 -15.67 -0.72 2.77
N LEU A 98 -16.20 -1.85 3.25
CA LEU A 98 -15.41 -2.98 3.72
C LEU A 98 -16.01 -4.28 3.19
N GLU A 99 -15.43 -4.80 2.11
CA GLU A 99 -15.96 -5.93 1.37
C GLU A 99 -15.20 -7.22 1.67
N LYS A 100 -15.93 -8.33 1.85
CA LYS A 100 -15.30 -9.65 2.03
C LYS A 100 -14.97 -10.26 0.68
N PHE A 101 -13.75 -10.75 0.52
CA PHE A 101 -13.35 -11.49 -0.67
C PHE A 101 -12.58 -12.77 -0.31
N ARG A 102 -12.41 -13.63 -1.32
CA ARG A 102 -11.49 -14.77 -1.25
C ARG A 102 -10.37 -14.54 -2.25
N PRO A 103 -9.10 -14.66 -1.85
CA PRO A 103 -7.99 -14.58 -2.79
C PRO A 103 -8.15 -15.62 -3.91
N TYR A 104 -7.91 -15.20 -5.15
CA TYR A 104 -7.88 -16.12 -6.27
C TYR A 104 -6.65 -17.03 -6.18
N ARG A 105 -6.76 -18.19 -6.80
CA ARG A 105 -5.58 -19.04 -7.03
C ARG A 105 -4.63 -18.31 -7.98
N LEU A 106 -3.33 -18.49 -7.77
CA LEU A 106 -2.33 -18.04 -8.71
C LEU A 106 -2.64 -18.56 -10.13
N PRO A 107 -2.57 -17.69 -11.15
CA PRO A 107 -2.78 -18.10 -12.53
C PRO A 107 -1.73 -19.13 -12.95
N SER A 108 -2.11 -20.04 -13.85
CA SER A 108 -1.15 -20.99 -14.44
C SER A 108 -0.10 -20.27 -15.27
N GLU A 109 1.11 -20.83 -15.34
CA GLU A 109 2.21 -20.29 -16.13
C GLU A 109 1.87 -20.13 -17.63
N ASP A 110 1.08 -21.05 -18.19
CA ASP A 110 0.56 -20.95 -19.57
C ASP A 110 -0.28 -19.68 -19.77
N LEU A 111 -1.24 -19.44 -18.87
CA LEU A 111 -2.08 -18.25 -18.90
C LEU A 111 -1.25 -16.96 -18.82
N VAL A 112 -0.29 -16.91 -17.89
CA VAL A 112 0.60 -15.74 -17.74
C VAL A 112 1.39 -15.50 -19.03
N SER A 113 1.97 -16.56 -19.61
CA SER A 113 2.74 -16.48 -20.86
C SER A 113 1.89 -16.01 -22.03
N ARG A 114 0.66 -16.51 -22.15
CA ARG A 114 -0.29 -16.08 -23.20
C ARG A 114 -0.67 -14.62 -23.08
N VAL A 115 -1.00 -14.15 -21.88
CA VAL A 115 -1.37 -12.74 -21.62
C VAL A 115 -0.17 -11.83 -21.90
N ALA A 116 1.03 -12.19 -21.42
CA ALA A 116 2.24 -11.43 -21.68
C ALA A 116 2.53 -11.28 -23.19
N ASN A 117 2.35 -12.34 -23.97
CA ASN A 117 2.51 -12.28 -25.43
C ASN A 117 1.46 -11.41 -26.12
N ALA A 118 0.21 -11.40 -25.63
CA ALA A 118 -0.85 -10.57 -26.18
C ALA A 118 -0.63 -9.06 -25.94
N LEU A 119 -0.03 -8.70 -24.79
CA LEU A 119 0.25 -7.32 -24.38
C LEU A 119 1.51 -6.72 -25.03
N ARG A 120 2.34 -7.53 -25.71
CA ARG A 120 3.56 -7.07 -26.41
C ARG A 120 3.29 -6.43 -27.78
N ARG A 121 2.02 -6.31 -28.20
CA ARG A 121 1.62 -5.61 -29.41
C ARG A 121 1.65 -4.10 -29.20
#